data_AF-A0A511UYL2-F1
#
_entry.id   AF-A0A511UYL2-F1
#
_cell.length_a   1.000
_cell.length_b   1.000
_cell.length_c   1.000
_cell.angle_alpha   90.00
_cell.angle_beta   90.00
_cell.angle_gamma   90.00
#
_symmetry.space_group_name_H-M   'P 1'
#
loop_
_entity.id
_entity.type
_entity.pdbx_description
1 polymer ?
#
loop_
_entity_poly.entity_id
_entity_poly.type
_entity_poly.pdbx_seq_one_letter_code
_entity_poly.pdbx_strand_id
1 'polypeptide(L)'
;MVTFLRKKGISLSLKEYVITALSYMALGLFSSLIIGLIIKTIGEQLVTIDMSTIGSYMIDMGSFAMDAKIMGGAIGVAIAYGLKAPPLVLFSALFAGAFGAELGGPAGSYVATLFATEFGKLVYQTTRIDIIITPFVTIFIGFVTGSLIGKPIDSFMTGFGHIINWATEQQPFIMGIIVAVLMGWALTAPISSVAIALMLGLDGLAAGAATIGCSAQMIGFAVSSYRDNGIGGLLAQGLGTSMLQVANIIKNPLIILPPTIAGAVLAPFATIVFQLTNNPSGAGMGTSGLVGQMMTFESMGFSWHILWLIIGLHIIAPAIISLIFSEWFIKKGWIKPGDMKIMYQ
;
A
#
# COMPACT_ATOMS: atom_id res chain seq x y z
N MET A 1 20.31 -29.59 11.65
CA MET A 1 19.99 -28.21 11.27
C MET A 1 18.48 -27.95 11.17
N VAL A 2 17.73 -28.66 10.32
CA VAL A 2 16.26 -28.47 10.15
C VAL A 2 15.47 -28.63 11.47
N THR A 3 15.80 -29.61 12.30
CA THR A 3 15.14 -29.83 13.60
C THR A 3 15.36 -28.66 14.57
N PHE A 4 16.54 -28.03 14.53
CA PHE A 4 16.86 -26.86 15.35
C PHE A 4 16.04 -25.64 14.90
N LEU A 5 15.98 -25.39 13.59
CA LEU A 5 15.18 -24.31 13.00
C LEU A 5 13.70 -24.45 13.36
N ARG A 6 13.12 -25.65 13.22
CA ARG A 6 11.74 -25.91 13.61
C ARG A 6 11.50 -25.69 15.11
N LYS A 7 12.44 -26.08 15.97
CA LYS A 7 12.36 -25.80 17.42
C LYS A 7 12.35 -24.29 17.72
N LYS A 8 12.97 -23.46 16.87
CA LYS A 8 12.96 -22.00 16.96
C LYS A 8 11.77 -21.34 16.26
N GLY A 9 10.82 -22.11 15.72
CA GLY A 9 9.68 -21.57 14.97
C GLY A 9 10.05 -21.00 13.60
N ILE A 10 11.10 -21.55 12.98
CA ILE A 10 11.57 -21.20 11.64
C ILE A 10 11.24 -22.35 10.69
N SER A 11 10.33 -22.12 9.75
CA SER A 11 9.91 -23.16 8.80
C SER A 11 10.66 -23.15 7.46
N LEU A 12 11.32 -22.03 7.11
CA LEU A 12 11.88 -21.75 5.78
C LEU A 12 10.87 -21.96 4.62
N SER A 13 9.58 -21.79 4.90
CA SER A 13 8.51 -22.01 3.93
C SER A 13 8.28 -20.76 3.08
N LEU A 14 8.25 -20.95 1.75
CA LEU A 14 7.89 -19.88 0.81
C LEU A 14 6.47 -19.35 1.08
N LYS A 15 5.56 -20.21 1.56
CA LYS A 15 4.23 -19.78 2.00
C LYS A 15 4.30 -18.85 3.22
N GLU A 16 5.14 -19.13 4.21
CA GLU A 16 5.23 -18.26 5.39
C GLU A 16 5.85 -16.91 5.06
N TYR A 17 6.94 -16.90 4.29
CA TYR A 17 7.58 -15.63 3.95
C TYR A 17 6.73 -14.86 2.95
N VAL A 18 6.38 -15.45 1.82
CA VAL A 18 5.72 -14.68 0.75
C VAL A 18 4.24 -14.43 1.05
N ILE A 19 3.50 -15.39 1.63
CA ILE A 19 2.06 -15.21 1.86
C ILE A 19 1.80 -14.65 3.25
N THR A 20 2.30 -15.31 4.29
CA THR A 20 1.97 -14.92 5.68
C THR A 20 2.59 -13.56 6.00
N ALA A 21 3.90 -13.37 5.83
CA ALA A 21 4.52 -12.10 6.20
C ALA A 21 3.99 -10.91 5.38
N LEU A 22 3.70 -11.07 4.07
CA LEU A 22 3.08 -9.99 3.29
C LEU A 22 1.65 -9.68 3.76
N SER A 23 0.87 -10.69 4.16
CA SER A 23 -0.47 -10.47 4.71
C SER A 23 -0.39 -9.66 6.02
N TYR A 24 0.54 -10.01 6.92
CA TYR A 24 0.73 -9.30 8.19
C TYR A 24 1.34 -7.90 8.02
N MET A 25 2.24 -7.70 7.05
CA MET A 25 2.69 -6.36 6.67
C MET A 25 1.51 -5.45 6.33
N ALA A 26 0.55 -5.97 5.56
CA ALA A 26 -0.65 -5.25 5.17
C ALA A 26 -1.50 -4.84 6.39
N LEU A 27 -1.57 -5.70 7.42
CA LEU A 27 -2.20 -5.37 8.70
C LEU A 27 -1.45 -4.25 9.44
N GLY A 28 -0.11 -4.32 9.48
CA GLY A 28 0.73 -3.28 10.08
C GLY A 28 0.54 -1.92 9.40
N LEU A 29 0.50 -1.91 8.07
CA LEU A 29 0.21 -0.71 7.27
C LEU A 29 -1.21 -0.18 7.53
N PHE A 30 -2.18 -1.08 7.68
CA PHE A 30 -3.56 -0.71 8.00
C PHE A 30 -3.65 -0.02 9.36
N SER A 31 -3.03 -0.61 10.39
CA SER A 31 -3.05 -0.09 11.75
C SER A 31 -2.31 1.24 11.94
N SER A 32 -1.41 1.60 11.03
CA SER A 32 -0.60 2.83 11.09
C SER A 32 -0.99 3.80 9.98
N LEU A 33 -0.37 3.72 8.80
CA LEU A 33 -0.53 4.67 7.70
C LEU A 33 -1.98 4.89 7.28
N ILE A 34 -2.79 3.84 7.17
CA ILE A 34 -4.17 3.99 6.65
C ILE A 34 -5.07 4.69 7.66
N ILE A 35 -5.07 4.21 8.91
CA ILE A 35 -5.85 4.84 9.98
C ILE A 35 -5.32 6.26 10.25
N GLY A 36 -4.01 6.46 10.23
CA GLY A 36 -3.38 7.77 10.34
C GLY A 36 -3.85 8.73 9.26
N LEU A 37 -3.93 8.27 8.00
CA LEU A 37 -4.42 9.07 6.89
C LEU A 37 -5.89 9.45 7.06
N ILE A 38 -6.75 8.49 7.43
CA ILE A 38 -8.17 8.76 7.67
C ILE A 38 -8.34 9.80 8.78
N ILE A 39 -7.62 9.64 9.89
CA ILE A 39 -7.62 10.60 11.01
C ILE A 39 -7.17 11.98 10.53
N LYS A 40 -6.07 12.05 9.78
CA LYS A 40 -5.52 13.31 9.24
C LYS A 40 -6.54 14.01 8.36
N THR A 41 -7.14 13.28 7.41
CA THR A 41 -8.12 13.85 6.49
C THR A 41 -9.39 14.32 7.19
N ILE A 42 -9.88 13.59 8.20
CA ILE A 42 -11.00 14.09 9.04
C ILE A 42 -10.60 15.38 9.75
N GLY A 43 -9.37 15.44 10.29
CA GLY A 43 -8.84 16.65 10.91
C GLY A 43 -8.81 17.84 9.96
N GLU A 44 -8.32 17.64 8.73
CA GLU A 44 -8.32 18.66 7.67
C GLU A 44 -9.73 19.17 7.37
N GLN A 45 -10.72 18.28 7.26
CA GLN A 45 -12.11 18.69 7.05
C GLN A 45 -12.67 19.49 8.23
N LEU A 46 -12.37 19.11 9.46
CA LEU A 46 -12.84 19.84 10.64
C LEU A 46 -12.28 21.26 10.72
N VAL A 47 -11.04 21.47 10.29
CA VAL A 47 -10.46 22.83 10.20
C VAL A 47 -11.26 23.70 9.22
N THR A 48 -11.78 23.14 8.12
CA THR A 48 -12.57 23.90 7.14
C THR A 48 -13.96 24.32 7.65
N ILE A 49 -14.49 23.67 8.69
CA ILE A 49 -15.82 23.94 9.27
C ILE A 49 -15.65 24.70 10.61
N ASP A 50 -14.62 25.54 10.72
CA ASP A 50 -14.30 26.36 11.90
C ASP A 50 -14.06 25.59 13.22
N MET A 51 -13.84 24.28 13.19
CA MET A 51 -13.48 23.44 14.36
C MET A 51 -11.95 23.26 14.46
N SER A 52 -11.21 24.36 14.31
CA SER A 52 -9.75 24.37 14.10
C SER A 52 -8.95 23.67 15.19
N THR A 53 -9.31 23.83 16.47
CA THR A 53 -8.59 23.21 17.59
C THR A 53 -8.66 21.69 17.56
N ILE A 54 -9.85 21.11 17.34
CA ILE A 54 -10.01 19.65 17.28
C ILE A 54 -9.39 19.12 15.99
N GLY A 55 -9.57 19.86 14.88
CA GLY A 55 -8.98 19.52 13.59
C GLY A 55 -7.46 19.43 13.64
N SER A 56 -6.77 20.40 14.27
CA SER A 56 -5.31 20.40 14.38
C SER A 56 -4.77 19.20 15.17
N TYR A 57 -5.40 18.84 16.30
CA TYR A 57 -4.99 17.66 17.06
C TYR A 57 -5.18 16.36 16.28
N MET A 58 -6.24 16.25 15.48
CA MET A 58 -6.44 15.10 14.60
C MET A 58 -5.38 15.05 13.50
N ILE A 59 -5.04 16.18 12.89
CA ILE A 59 -3.96 16.25 11.89
C ILE A 59 -2.63 15.77 12.49
N ASP A 60 -2.29 16.21 13.70
CA ASP A 60 -1.05 15.81 14.39
C ASP A 60 -1.06 14.30 14.70
N MET A 61 -2.16 13.77 15.24
CA MET A 61 -2.33 12.35 15.53
C MET A 61 -2.20 11.49 14.26
N GLY A 62 -2.85 11.92 13.17
CA GLY A 62 -2.80 11.21 11.90
C GLY A 62 -1.42 11.25 11.27
N SER A 63 -0.77 12.41 11.28
CA SER A 63 0.58 12.61 10.75
C SER A 63 1.62 11.79 11.52
N PHE A 64 1.50 11.70 12.84
CA PHE A 64 2.36 10.84 13.67
C PHE A 64 2.19 9.35 13.31
N ALA A 65 0.97 8.87 13.14
CA ALA A 65 0.71 7.48 12.75
C ALA A 65 1.21 7.14 11.34
N MET A 66 1.26 8.12 10.44
CA MET A 66 1.78 7.99 9.08
C MET A 66 3.29 8.10 8.97
N ASP A 67 3.98 8.63 9.99
CA ASP A 67 5.43 8.81 9.97
C ASP A 67 6.14 7.51 9.55
N ALA A 68 7.12 7.63 8.66
CA ALA A 68 7.78 6.47 8.05
C ALA A 68 8.34 5.49 9.09
N LYS A 69 8.86 6.00 10.21
CA LYS A 69 9.42 5.17 11.29
C LYS A 69 8.32 4.48 12.08
N ILE A 70 7.21 5.18 12.35
CA ILE A 70 6.08 4.62 13.08
C ILE A 70 5.36 3.55 12.24
N MET A 71 5.07 3.86 10.97
CA MET A 71 4.52 2.92 10.01
C MET A 71 5.42 1.69 9.83
N GLY A 72 6.71 1.92 9.58
CA GLY A 72 7.68 0.84 9.43
C GLY A 72 7.79 -0.01 10.69
N GLY A 73 7.74 0.61 11.87
CA GLY A 73 7.73 -0.09 13.15
C GLY A 73 6.49 -0.96 13.33
N ALA A 74 5.31 -0.46 12.99
CA ALA A 74 4.05 -1.21 13.02
C ALA A 74 4.08 -2.39 12.05
N ILE A 75 4.58 -2.20 10.83
CA ILE A 75 4.83 -3.28 9.86
C ILE A 75 5.77 -4.33 10.47
N GLY A 76 6.86 -3.88 11.10
CA GLY A 76 7.83 -4.78 11.68
C GLY A 76 7.24 -5.67 12.79
N VAL A 77 6.51 -5.07 13.72
CA VAL A 77 5.82 -5.82 14.78
C VAL A 77 4.79 -6.79 14.20
N ALA A 78 4.00 -6.37 13.21
CA ALA A 78 2.99 -7.21 12.58
C ALA A 78 3.62 -8.42 11.87
N ILE A 79 4.69 -8.23 11.11
CA ILE A 79 5.42 -9.34 10.47
C ILE A 79 5.99 -10.30 11.52
N ALA A 80 6.64 -9.78 12.56
CA ALA A 80 7.22 -10.62 13.61
C ALA A 80 6.15 -11.43 14.34
N TYR A 81 4.98 -10.84 14.59
CA TYR A 81 3.82 -11.52 15.13
C TYR A 81 3.31 -12.62 14.19
N GLY A 82 3.16 -12.33 12.89
CA GLY A 82 2.75 -13.30 11.88
C GLY A 82 3.70 -14.48 11.72
N LEU A 83 5.00 -14.22 11.92
CA LEU A 83 6.05 -15.23 11.97
C LEU A 83 6.15 -15.92 13.35
N LYS A 84 5.27 -15.61 14.31
CA LYS A 84 5.26 -16.22 15.66
C LYS A 84 6.57 -16.01 16.43
N ALA A 85 7.15 -14.81 16.30
CA ALA A 85 8.36 -14.44 17.03
C ALA A 85 8.10 -14.35 18.56
N PRO A 86 9.08 -14.71 19.40
CA PRO A 86 8.98 -14.53 20.85
C PRO A 86 8.97 -13.03 21.21
N PRO A 87 8.47 -12.64 22.40
CA PRO A 87 8.24 -11.23 22.76
C PRO A 87 9.46 -10.31 22.56
N LEU A 88 10.66 -10.74 22.96
CA LEU A 88 11.88 -9.93 22.81
C LEU A 88 12.21 -9.64 21.34
N VAL A 89 12.05 -10.62 20.46
CA VAL A 89 12.27 -10.45 19.02
C VAL A 89 11.16 -9.60 18.42
N LEU A 90 9.91 -9.83 18.83
CA LEU A 90 8.75 -9.10 18.36
C LEU A 90 8.85 -7.60 18.64
N PHE A 91 9.19 -7.20 19.87
CA PHE A 91 9.37 -5.78 20.19
C PHE A 91 10.60 -5.17 19.53
N SER A 92 11.67 -5.94 19.36
CA SER A 92 12.89 -5.47 18.69
C SER A 92 12.71 -5.32 17.17
N ALA A 93 11.81 -6.10 16.58
CA ALA A 93 11.47 -6.03 15.15
C ALA A 93 10.84 -4.67 14.76
N LEU A 94 10.31 -3.92 15.72
CA LEU A 94 9.88 -2.53 15.52
C LEU A 94 11.00 -1.68 14.93
N PHE A 95 12.20 -1.73 15.52
CA PHE A 95 13.32 -0.92 15.07
C PHE A 95 13.83 -1.35 13.69
N ALA A 96 13.84 -2.67 13.42
CA ALA A 96 14.19 -3.21 12.11
C ALA A 96 13.22 -2.71 11.02
N GLY A 97 11.92 -2.75 11.31
CA GLY A 97 10.88 -2.31 10.39
C GLY A 97 10.89 -0.80 10.17
N ALA A 98 11.10 -0.02 11.24
CA ALA A 98 11.22 1.44 11.18
C ALA A 98 12.40 1.89 10.32
N PHE A 99 13.58 1.31 10.57
CA PHE A 99 14.78 1.62 9.79
C PHE A 99 14.68 1.15 8.34
N GLY A 100 14.10 -0.03 8.10
CA GLY A 100 13.83 -0.52 6.75
C GLY A 100 12.88 0.39 5.96
N ALA A 101 11.85 0.95 6.62
CA ALA A 101 10.93 1.89 5.99
C ALA A 101 11.58 3.21 5.58
N GLU A 102 12.52 3.72 6.38
CA GLU A 102 13.25 4.95 6.06
C GLU A 102 14.06 4.82 4.77
N LEU A 103 14.60 3.63 4.48
CA LEU A 103 15.46 3.40 3.32
C LEU A 103 14.77 2.78 2.10
N GLY A 104 13.57 2.21 2.27
CA GLY A 104 12.90 1.48 1.19
C GLY A 104 11.38 1.37 1.33
N GLY A 105 10.77 2.19 2.18
CA GLY A 105 9.33 2.18 2.42
C GLY A 105 8.80 0.82 2.93
N PRO A 106 7.54 0.47 2.64
CA PRO A 106 6.94 -0.79 3.09
C PRO A 106 7.75 -2.04 2.68
N ALA A 107 8.27 -2.08 1.44
CA ALA A 107 9.15 -3.18 1.00
C ALA A 107 10.44 -3.27 1.83
N GLY A 108 11.08 -2.14 2.12
CA GLY A 108 12.28 -2.08 2.95
C GLY A 108 12.01 -2.58 4.36
N SER A 109 10.91 -2.13 4.96
CA SER A 109 10.44 -2.61 6.26
C SER A 109 10.21 -4.12 6.27
N TYR A 110 9.54 -4.64 5.23
CA TYR A 110 9.26 -6.06 5.10
C TYR A 110 10.52 -6.92 5.08
N VAL A 111 11.49 -6.60 4.21
CA VAL A 111 12.70 -7.41 4.07
C VAL A 111 13.57 -7.28 5.33
N ALA A 112 13.76 -6.06 5.84
CA ALA A 112 14.57 -5.83 7.05
C ALA A 112 13.99 -6.61 8.24
N THR A 113 12.68 -6.57 8.44
CA THR A 113 12.05 -7.29 9.55
C THR A 113 12.02 -8.79 9.35
N LEU A 114 11.83 -9.29 8.12
CA LEU A 114 11.86 -10.72 7.84
C LEU A 114 13.19 -11.33 8.30
N PHE A 115 14.31 -10.74 7.89
CA PHE A 115 15.64 -11.19 8.30
C PHE A 115 15.88 -10.97 9.79
N ALA A 116 15.56 -9.79 10.33
CA ALA A 116 15.72 -9.51 11.76
C ALA A 116 14.97 -10.52 12.64
N THR A 117 13.75 -10.88 12.26
CA THR A 117 12.90 -11.80 13.02
C THR A 117 13.48 -13.21 13.01
N GLU A 118 13.86 -13.72 11.84
CA GLU A 118 14.39 -15.08 11.73
C GLU A 118 15.73 -15.21 12.45
N PHE A 119 16.64 -14.24 12.30
CA PHE A 119 17.90 -14.23 13.05
C PHE A 119 17.71 -14.01 14.55
N GLY A 120 16.75 -13.17 14.96
CA GLY A 120 16.40 -13.00 16.37
C GLY A 120 15.90 -14.31 17.00
N LYS A 121 15.03 -15.06 16.32
CA LYS A 121 14.57 -16.37 16.77
C LYS A 121 15.69 -17.39 16.89
N LEU A 122 16.70 -17.34 16.01
CA LEU A 122 17.85 -18.25 16.09
C LEU A 122 18.60 -18.10 17.42
N VAL A 123 18.78 -16.86 17.87
CA VAL A 123 19.57 -16.54 19.07
C VAL A 123 18.75 -16.61 20.36
N TYR A 124 17.42 -16.48 20.27
CA TYR A 124 16.52 -16.56 21.41
C TYR A 124 16.73 -17.80 22.28
N GLN A 125 16.90 -17.63 23.59
CA GLN A 125 17.17 -18.68 24.59
C GLN A 125 18.37 -19.58 24.28
N THR A 126 19.39 -19.07 23.60
CA THR A 126 20.66 -19.82 23.39
C THR A 126 21.73 -19.50 24.42
N THR A 127 21.63 -18.34 25.09
CA THR A 127 22.64 -17.86 26.04
C THR A 127 22.02 -17.48 27.39
N ARG A 128 22.85 -17.35 28.44
CA ARG A 128 22.40 -16.87 29.76
C ARG A 128 22.09 -15.38 29.80
N ILE A 129 22.57 -14.62 28.81
CA ILE A 129 22.38 -13.17 28.65
C ILE A 129 21.42 -12.85 27.49
N ASP A 130 20.47 -13.76 27.25
CA ASP A 130 19.51 -13.70 26.14
C ASP A 130 18.73 -12.39 26.07
N ILE A 131 18.41 -11.82 27.25
CA ILE A 131 17.67 -10.55 27.37
C ILE A 131 18.39 -9.37 26.72
N ILE A 132 19.72 -9.43 26.60
CA ILE A 132 20.54 -8.40 25.95
C ILE A 132 20.84 -8.81 24.50
N ILE A 133 21.28 -10.06 24.31
CA ILE A 133 21.75 -10.51 22.99
C ILE A 133 20.62 -10.56 21.98
N THR A 134 19.45 -11.10 22.33
CA THR A 134 18.37 -11.30 21.36
C THR A 134 17.85 -9.98 20.78
N PRO A 135 17.56 -8.94 21.59
CA PRO A 135 17.24 -7.62 21.06
C PRO A 135 18.36 -7.02 20.22
N PHE A 136 19.61 -7.07 20.71
CA PHE A 136 20.76 -6.52 20.00
C PHE A 136 20.92 -7.14 18.61
N VAL A 137 20.89 -8.47 18.51
CA VAL A 137 21.02 -9.18 17.22
C VAL A 137 19.85 -8.85 16.30
N THR A 138 18.62 -8.81 16.82
CA THR A 138 17.44 -8.49 16.01
C THR A 138 17.57 -7.10 15.40
N ILE A 139 17.92 -6.09 16.21
CA ILE A 139 18.11 -4.71 15.75
C ILE A 139 19.29 -4.61 14.79
N PHE A 140 20.42 -5.23 15.13
CA PHE A 140 21.63 -5.21 14.31
C PHE A 140 21.40 -5.81 12.92
N ILE A 141 20.78 -6.99 12.84
CA ILE A 141 20.45 -7.63 11.57
C ILE A 141 19.44 -6.78 10.78
N GLY A 142 18.45 -6.19 11.46
CA GLY A 142 17.52 -5.25 10.84
C GLY A 142 18.21 -4.05 10.21
N PHE A 143 19.15 -3.43 10.93
CA PHE A 143 19.93 -2.29 10.46
C PHE A 143 20.83 -2.65 9.27
N VAL A 144 21.57 -3.76 9.37
CA VAL A 144 22.45 -4.25 8.29
C VAL A 144 21.63 -4.57 7.05
N THR A 145 20.55 -5.33 7.22
CA THR A 145 19.67 -5.72 6.11
C THR A 145 19.04 -4.50 5.48
N GLY A 146 18.44 -3.60 6.28
CA GLY A 146 17.84 -2.34 5.82
C GLY A 146 18.81 -1.49 5.00
N SER A 147 20.05 -1.35 5.49
CA SER A 147 21.11 -0.60 4.80
C SER A 147 21.50 -1.20 3.45
N LEU A 148 21.51 -2.54 3.37
CA LEU A 148 21.88 -3.26 2.14
C LEU A 148 20.76 -3.27 1.10
N ILE A 149 19.49 -3.36 1.53
CA ILE A 149 18.33 -3.45 0.63
C ILE A 149 17.83 -2.09 0.15
N GLY A 150 18.08 -1.01 0.90
CA GLY A 150 17.59 0.32 0.56
C GLY A 150 18.07 0.76 -0.83
N LYS A 151 19.37 0.56 -1.12
CA LYS A 151 19.96 0.91 -2.43
C LYS A 151 19.30 0.18 -3.61
N PRO A 152 19.14 -1.17 -3.59
CA PRO A 152 18.37 -1.87 -4.61
C PRO A 152 16.94 -1.37 -4.79
N ILE A 153 16.23 -1.08 -3.70
CA ILE A 153 14.83 -0.58 -3.76
C ILE A 153 14.79 0.80 -4.40
N ASP A 154 15.65 1.71 -3.97
CA ASP A 154 15.76 3.07 -4.51
C ASP A 154 16.11 3.07 -6.01
N SER A 155 17.08 2.23 -6.42
CA SER A 155 17.44 2.06 -7.83
C SER A 155 16.27 1.51 -8.65
N PHE A 156 15.51 0.55 -8.11
CA PHE A 156 14.31 0.03 -8.75
C PHE A 156 13.23 1.11 -8.87
N MET A 157 12.96 1.88 -7.81
CA MET A 157 11.98 2.96 -7.81
C MET A 157 12.34 4.06 -8.80
N THR A 158 13.62 4.42 -8.89
CA THR A 158 14.13 5.37 -9.87
C THR A 158 13.95 4.84 -11.30
N GLY A 159 14.31 3.57 -11.55
CA GLY A 159 14.09 2.90 -12.83
C GLY A 159 12.62 2.86 -13.25
N PHE A 160 11.74 2.50 -12.32
CA PHE A 160 10.29 2.53 -12.54
C PHE A 160 9.79 3.95 -12.82
N GLY A 161 10.32 4.93 -12.10
CA GLY A 161 10.01 6.34 -12.31
C GLY A 161 10.42 6.85 -13.69
N HIS A 162 11.55 6.39 -14.24
CA HIS A 162 11.94 6.71 -15.61
C HIS A 162 10.93 6.20 -16.66
N ILE A 163 10.35 5.02 -16.44
CA ILE A 163 9.30 4.49 -17.33
C ILE A 163 8.05 5.37 -17.28
N ILE A 164 7.67 5.84 -16.08
CA ILE A 164 6.55 6.77 -15.93
C ILE A 164 6.85 8.09 -16.63
N ASN A 165 8.03 8.69 -16.42
CA ASN A 165 8.40 9.93 -17.10
C ASN A 165 8.34 9.80 -18.62
N TRP A 166 8.88 8.71 -19.18
CA TRP A 166 8.74 8.43 -20.60
C TRP A 166 7.27 8.32 -21.04
N ALA A 167 6.40 7.76 -20.19
CA ALA A 167 4.97 7.70 -20.46
C ALA A 167 4.30 9.10 -20.47
N THR A 168 4.78 10.04 -19.64
CA THR A 168 4.27 11.43 -19.61
C THR A 168 4.62 12.24 -20.85
N GLU A 169 5.66 11.84 -21.58
CA GLU A 169 6.05 12.46 -22.86
C GLU A 169 5.16 12.00 -24.04
N GLN A 170 4.32 10.99 -23.82
CA GLN A 170 3.42 10.47 -24.85
C GLN A 170 2.17 11.35 -25.03
N GLN A 171 1.43 11.12 -26.11
CA GLN A 171 0.14 11.78 -26.34
C GLN A 171 -0.85 11.46 -25.21
N PRO A 172 -1.76 12.38 -24.82
CA PRO A 172 -2.63 12.23 -23.64
C PRO A 172 -3.38 10.90 -23.54
N PHE A 173 -3.83 10.34 -24.67
CA PHE A 173 -4.49 9.03 -24.72
C PHE A 173 -3.57 7.91 -24.20
N ILE A 174 -2.36 7.82 -24.75
CA ILE A 174 -1.39 6.76 -24.46
C ILE A 174 -0.78 6.99 -23.08
N MET A 175 -0.42 8.24 -22.77
CA MET A 175 0.03 8.65 -21.45
C MET A 175 -0.96 8.21 -20.38
N GLY A 176 -2.24 8.55 -20.53
CA GLY A 176 -3.28 8.25 -19.55
C GLY A 176 -3.32 6.76 -19.22
N ILE A 177 -3.37 5.90 -20.26
CA ILE A 177 -3.43 4.44 -20.09
C ILE A 177 -2.19 3.93 -19.35
N ILE A 178 -0.99 4.28 -19.82
CA ILE A 178 0.26 3.74 -19.28
C ILE A 178 0.46 4.23 -17.85
N VAL A 179 0.31 5.53 -17.59
CA VAL A 179 0.48 6.11 -16.24
C VAL A 179 -0.53 5.51 -15.26
N ALA A 180 -1.81 5.38 -15.65
CA ALA A 180 -2.83 4.78 -14.78
C ALA A 180 -2.51 3.31 -14.43
N VAL A 181 -2.07 2.51 -15.41
CA VAL A 181 -1.69 1.11 -15.17
C VAL A 181 -0.47 1.03 -14.25
N LEU A 182 0.60 1.77 -14.56
CA LEU A 182 1.84 1.73 -13.79
C LEU A 182 1.63 2.23 -12.36
N MET A 183 0.96 3.37 -12.18
CA MET A 183 0.71 3.93 -10.85
C MET A 183 -0.28 3.08 -10.04
N GLY A 184 -1.28 2.48 -10.70
CA GLY A 184 -2.16 1.51 -10.06
C GLY A 184 -1.41 0.27 -9.56
N TRP A 185 -0.50 -0.28 -10.39
CA TRP A 185 0.35 -1.40 -9.97
C TRP A 185 1.31 -1.01 -8.87
N ALA A 186 1.92 0.18 -8.95
CA ALA A 186 2.79 0.69 -7.90
C ALA A 186 2.07 0.83 -6.56
N LEU A 187 0.83 1.34 -6.56
CA LEU A 187 0.01 1.47 -5.34
C LEU A 187 -0.38 0.11 -4.75
N THR A 188 -0.59 -0.89 -5.60
CA THR A 188 -0.93 -2.25 -5.15
C THR A 188 0.30 -3.01 -4.67
N ALA A 189 1.43 -2.88 -5.38
CA ALA A 189 2.70 -3.48 -5.01
C ALA A 189 3.22 -2.89 -3.69
N PRO A 190 4.14 -3.57 -2.97
CA PRO A 190 4.74 -3.07 -1.73
C PRO A 190 5.72 -1.89 -1.93
N ILE A 191 5.44 -1.02 -2.89
CA ILE A 191 6.24 0.14 -3.27
C ILE A 191 5.40 1.40 -2.99
N SER A 192 6.04 2.49 -2.57
CA SER A 192 5.30 3.72 -2.31
C SER A 192 5.00 4.47 -3.61
N SER A 193 3.80 4.28 -4.17
CA SER A 193 3.29 5.05 -5.33
C SER A 193 3.30 6.56 -5.08
N VAL A 194 3.01 6.98 -3.84
CA VAL A 194 3.06 8.39 -3.43
C VAL A 194 4.48 8.92 -3.47
N ALA A 195 5.46 8.15 -2.99
CA ALA A 195 6.86 8.56 -3.07
C ALA A 195 7.32 8.69 -4.53
N ILE A 196 6.89 7.78 -5.42
CA ILE A 196 7.16 7.89 -6.86
C ILE A 196 6.52 9.16 -7.42
N ALA A 197 5.26 9.44 -7.12
CA ALA A 197 4.59 10.64 -7.59
C ALA A 197 5.27 11.94 -7.14
N LEU A 198 5.67 12.02 -5.86
CA LEU A 198 6.40 13.15 -5.30
C LEU A 198 7.80 13.31 -5.91
N MET A 199 8.54 12.21 -6.04
CA MET A 199 9.90 12.20 -6.63
C MET A 199 9.89 12.68 -8.08
N LEU A 200 8.90 12.24 -8.87
CA LEU A 200 8.76 12.65 -10.26
C LEU A 200 8.08 14.01 -10.44
N GLY A 201 7.50 14.56 -9.38
CA GLY A 201 6.69 15.78 -9.46
C GLY A 201 5.49 15.61 -10.40
N LEU A 202 4.82 14.45 -10.36
CA LEU A 202 3.66 14.19 -11.23
C LEU A 202 2.56 15.22 -10.94
N ASP A 203 2.30 16.09 -11.91
CA ASP A 203 1.31 17.17 -11.82
C ASP A 203 0.38 17.19 -13.04
N GLY A 204 -0.71 17.95 -12.95
CA GLY A 204 -1.63 18.16 -14.05
C GLY A 204 -2.34 16.87 -14.51
N LEU A 205 -2.43 16.66 -15.82
CA LEU A 205 -3.15 15.51 -16.41
C LEU A 205 -2.49 14.17 -16.10
N ALA A 206 -1.17 14.12 -15.99
CA ALA A 206 -0.44 12.90 -15.64
C ALA A 206 -0.77 12.47 -14.20
N ALA A 207 -0.84 13.43 -13.27
CA ALA A 207 -1.29 13.20 -11.91
C ALA A 207 -2.75 12.74 -11.85
N GLY A 208 -3.64 13.35 -12.64
CA GLY A 208 -5.03 12.90 -12.76
C GLY A 208 -5.16 11.46 -13.26
N ALA A 209 -4.40 11.10 -14.30
CA ALA A 209 -4.34 9.72 -14.79
C ALA A 209 -3.83 8.74 -13.74
N ALA A 210 -2.78 9.11 -12.99
CA ALA A 210 -2.25 8.33 -11.90
C ALA A 210 -3.31 8.09 -10.81
N THR A 211 -4.02 9.14 -10.38
CA THR A 211 -5.08 9.03 -9.38
C THR A 211 -6.21 8.12 -9.85
N ILE A 212 -6.59 8.16 -11.13
CA ILE A 212 -7.59 7.26 -11.72
C ILE A 212 -7.14 5.81 -11.64
N GLY A 213 -5.90 5.52 -12.04
CA GLY A 213 -5.32 4.18 -11.97
C GLY A 213 -5.29 3.63 -10.55
N CYS A 214 -4.83 4.43 -9.60
CA CYS A 214 -4.82 4.11 -8.19
C CYS A 214 -6.24 3.90 -7.63
N SER A 215 -7.19 4.79 -7.95
CA SER A 215 -8.59 4.68 -7.52
C SER A 215 -9.24 3.41 -8.08
N ALA A 216 -8.93 3.06 -9.33
CA ALA A 216 -9.43 1.85 -9.95
C ALA A 216 -8.93 0.58 -9.28
N GLN A 217 -7.68 0.56 -8.82
CA GLN A 217 -7.17 -0.56 -8.01
C GLN A 217 -7.90 -0.68 -6.69
N MET A 218 -8.00 0.41 -5.94
CA MET A 218 -8.62 0.41 -4.62
C MET A 218 -10.10 0.04 -4.68
N ILE A 219 -10.89 0.80 -5.44
CA ILE A 219 -12.33 0.57 -5.56
C ILE A 219 -12.60 -0.73 -6.30
N GLY A 220 -11.87 -1.02 -7.36
CA GLY A 220 -12.05 -2.24 -8.14
C GLY A 220 -11.82 -3.50 -7.32
N PHE A 221 -10.77 -3.54 -6.49
CA PHE A 221 -10.57 -4.64 -5.55
C PHE A 221 -11.61 -4.64 -4.42
N ALA A 222 -12.01 -3.49 -3.90
CA ALA A 222 -13.01 -3.39 -2.83
C ALA A 222 -14.35 -4.03 -3.24
N VAL A 223 -14.81 -3.76 -4.47
CA VAL A 223 -16.07 -4.33 -4.97
C VAL A 223 -15.90 -5.77 -5.45
N SER A 224 -14.80 -6.09 -6.14
CA SER A 224 -14.57 -7.43 -6.70
C SER A 224 -14.39 -8.49 -5.61
N SER A 225 -13.84 -8.09 -4.45
CA SER A 225 -13.62 -8.97 -3.30
C SER A 225 -14.71 -8.87 -2.23
N TYR A 226 -15.80 -8.13 -2.48
CA TYR A 226 -16.89 -7.92 -1.51
C TYR A 226 -17.50 -9.24 -1.02
N ARG A 227 -17.64 -10.24 -1.91
CA ARG A 227 -18.15 -11.58 -1.55
C ARG A 227 -17.22 -12.31 -0.56
N ASP A 228 -15.91 -12.07 -0.66
CA ASP A 228 -14.92 -12.73 0.18
C ASP A 228 -14.72 -11.99 1.51
N ASN A 229 -14.77 -10.66 1.51
CA ASN A 229 -14.34 -9.84 2.66
C ASN A 229 -15.47 -9.02 3.32
N GLY A 230 -16.65 -8.97 2.71
CA GLY A 230 -17.79 -8.19 3.19
C GLY A 230 -17.52 -6.68 3.28
N ILE A 231 -18.30 -5.99 4.12
CA ILE A 231 -18.21 -4.53 4.30
C ILE A 231 -16.84 -4.12 4.85
N GLY A 232 -16.25 -4.92 5.74
CA GLY A 232 -14.93 -4.64 6.31
C GLY A 232 -13.85 -4.57 5.24
N GLY A 233 -13.80 -5.53 4.31
CA GLY A 233 -12.85 -5.49 3.19
C GLY A 233 -13.15 -4.38 2.19
N LEU A 234 -14.42 -4.08 1.93
CA LEU A 234 -14.81 -2.99 1.04
C LEU A 234 -14.29 -1.65 1.54
N LEU A 235 -14.46 -1.35 2.83
CA LEU A 235 -13.92 -0.13 3.43
C LEU A 235 -12.39 -0.17 3.51
N ALA A 236 -11.81 -1.30 3.91
CA ALA A 236 -10.37 -1.43 4.06
C ALA A 236 -9.60 -1.27 2.74
N GLN A 237 -10.15 -1.76 1.64
CA GLN A 237 -9.52 -1.67 0.32
C GLN A 237 -9.91 -0.37 -0.39
N GLY A 238 -11.17 0.04 -0.28
CA GLY A 238 -11.71 1.20 -0.99
C GLY A 238 -11.29 2.53 -0.38
N LEU A 239 -11.21 2.64 0.95
CA LEU A 239 -10.71 3.84 1.64
C LEU A 239 -9.28 3.68 2.16
N GLY A 240 -8.77 2.45 2.24
CA GLY A 240 -7.43 2.18 2.75
C GLY A 240 -6.41 1.97 1.66
N THR A 241 -6.21 0.72 1.21
CA THR A 241 -5.25 0.39 0.15
C THR A 241 -5.56 -0.92 -0.56
N SER A 242 -5.19 -1.04 -1.83
CA SER A 242 -5.19 -2.33 -2.54
C SER A 242 -4.01 -3.23 -2.18
N MET A 243 -2.97 -2.72 -1.49
CA MET A 243 -1.81 -3.52 -1.05
C MET A 243 -2.23 -4.72 -0.17
N LEU A 244 -3.40 -4.66 0.48
CA LEU A 244 -4.01 -5.77 1.22
C LEU A 244 -4.20 -7.04 0.36
N GLN A 245 -4.25 -6.91 -0.97
CA GLN A 245 -4.41 -8.02 -1.91
C GLN A 245 -3.08 -8.58 -2.46
N VAL A 246 -1.91 -8.00 -2.13
CA VAL A 246 -0.61 -8.47 -2.68
C VAL A 246 -0.38 -9.96 -2.46
N ALA A 247 -0.63 -10.46 -1.25
CA ALA A 247 -0.44 -11.87 -0.94
C ALA A 247 -1.38 -12.78 -1.76
N ASN A 248 -2.54 -12.27 -2.16
CA ASN A 248 -3.51 -12.96 -2.99
C ASN A 248 -3.17 -12.87 -4.48
N ILE A 249 -2.63 -11.75 -4.94
CA ILE A 249 -2.12 -11.57 -6.31
C ILE A 249 -0.98 -12.55 -6.57
N ILE A 250 -0.12 -12.79 -5.60
CA ILE A 250 0.96 -13.78 -5.76
C ILE A 250 0.42 -15.20 -5.93
N LYS A 251 -0.70 -15.54 -5.27
CA LYS A 251 -1.36 -16.86 -5.42
C LYS A 251 -2.10 -16.98 -6.74
N ASN A 252 -2.84 -15.94 -7.13
CA ASN A 252 -3.57 -15.86 -8.38
C ASN A 252 -3.37 -14.48 -9.03
N PRO A 253 -2.39 -14.33 -9.95
CA PRO A 253 -2.11 -13.05 -10.59
C PRO A 253 -3.27 -12.48 -11.39
N LEU A 254 -4.24 -13.29 -11.80
CA LEU A 254 -5.36 -12.85 -12.63
C LEU A 254 -6.30 -11.89 -11.88
N ILE A 255 -6.27 -11.87 -10.54
CA ILE A 255 -7.13 -10.98 -9.75
C ILE A 255 -6.79 -9.50 -9.91
N ILE A 256 -5.56 -9.15 -10.34
CA ILE A 256 -5.16 -7.75 -10.57
C ILE A 256 -5.71 -7.19 -11.88
N LEU A 257 -6.12 -8.05 -12.81
CA LEU A 257 -6.51 -7.63 -14.16
C LEU A 257 -7.81 -6.81 -14.18
N PRO A 258 -8.92 -7.24 -13.53
CA PRO A 258 -10.16 -6.44 -13.54
C PRO A 258 -9.98 -4.97 -13.12
N PRO A 259 -9.34 -4.66 -11.96
CA PRO A 259 -9.11 -3.26 -11.59
C PRO A 259 -8.12 -2.54 -12.51
N THR A 260 -7.09 -3.23 -13.01
CA THR A 260 -6.12 -2.64 -13.96
C THR A 260 -6.80 -2.23 -15.26
N ILE A 261 -7.68 -3.09 -15.79
CA ILE A 261 -8.46 -2.82 -17.00
C ILE A 261 -9.38 -1.63 -16.76
N ALA A 262 -10.02 -1.53 -15.59
CA ALA A 262 -10.84 -0.38 -15.24
C ALA A 262 -10.03 0.93 -15.28
N GLY A 263 -8.83 0.97 -14.68
CA GLY A 263 -7.96 2.13 -14.73
C GLY A 263 -7.51 2.49 -16.15
N ALA A 264 -7.08 1.50 -16.94
CA ALA A 264 -6.66 1.67 -18.32
C ALA A 264 -7.78 2.24 -19.20
N VAL A 265 -9.01 1.74 -19.04
CA VAL A 265 -10.17 2.20 -19.83
C VAL A 265 -10.57 3.61 -19.42
N LEU A 266 -10.53 3.95 -18.14
CA LEU A 266 -11.02 5.24 -17.64
C LEU A 266 -10.02 6.39 -17.84
N ALA A 267 -8.72 6.11 -17.89
CA ALA A 267 -7.71 7.15 -17.95
C ALA A 267 -7.78 8.05 -19.19
N PRO A 268 -8.07 7.56 -20.43
CA PRO A 268 -8.33 8.42 -21.58
C PRO A 268 -9.52 9.37 -21.40
N PHE A 269 -10.60 8.92 -20.74
CA PHE A 269 -11.75 9.78 -20.47
C PHE A 269 -11.38 10.87 -19.48
N ALA A 270 -10.67 10.52 -18.40
CA ALA A 270 -10.20 11.49 -17.42
C ALA A 270 -9.26 12.53 -18.05
N THR A 271 -8.31 12.11 -18.89
CA THR A 271 -7.28 13.00 -19.45
C THR A 271 -7.75 13.83 -20.64
N ILE A 272 -8.49 13.24 -21.60
CA ILE A 272 -8.85 13.92 -22.85
C ILE A 272 -10.21 14.61 -22.75
N VAL A 273 -11.21 13.91 -22.19
CA VAL A 273 -12.60 14.38 -22.20
C VAL A 273 -12.83 15.36 -21.07
N PHE A 274 -12.44 14.97 -19.85
CA PHE A 274 -12.71 15.76 -18.64
C PHE A 274 -11.51 16.59 -18.17
N GLN A 275 -10.33 16.38 -18.76
CA GLN A 275 -9.08 17.08 -18.44
C GLN A 275 -8.82 17.14 -16.92
N LEU A 276 -9.08 16.03 -16.24
CA LEU A 276 -8.97 15.92 -14.80
C LEU A 276 -7.50 16.02 -14.39
N THR A 277 -7.18 16.99 -13.54
CA THR A 277 -5.84 17.23 -13.03
C THR A 277 -5.72 16.87 -11.55
N ASN A 278 -4.51 16.60 -11.11
CA ASN A 278 -4.19 16.43 -9.70
C ASN A 278 -2.77 16.95 -9.44
N ASN A 279 -2.32 16.88 -8.19
CA ASN A 279 -0.98 17.26 -7.77
C ASN A 279 -0.15 16.03 -7.33
N PRO A 280 1.17 16.19 -7.09
CA PRO A 280 2.03 15.07 -6.70
C PRO A 280 1.58 14.33 -5.43
N SER A 281 1.00 15.05 -4.46
CA SER A 281 0.50 14.48 -3.22
C SER A 281 -0.71 13.56 -3.43
N GLY A 282 -1.57 13.87 -4.42
CA GLY A 282 -2.78 13.10 -4.75
C GLY A 282 -2.59 12.02 -5.83
N ALA A 283 -1.61 12.18 -6.71
CA ALA A 283 -1.37 11.31 -7.86
C ALA A 283 -1.22 9.83 -7.47
N GLY A 284 -0.45 9.54 -6.43
CA GLY A 284 -0.16 8.18 -5.97
C GLY A 284 -1.14 7.63 -4.92
N MET A 285 -2.18 8.37 -4.53
CA MET A 285 -3.03 8.05 -3.37
C MET A 285 -4.34 7.34 -3.70
N GLY A 286 -4.83 7.45 -4.94
CA GLY A 286 -6.12 6.87 -5.33
C GLY A 286 -7.27 7.36 -4.45
N THR A 287 -8.02 6.43 -3.84
CA THR A 287 -9.09 6.72 -2.88
C THR A 287 -8.64 6.61 -1.41
N SER A 288 -7.34 6.47 -1.16
CA SER A 288 -6.78 6.31 0.19
C SER A 288 -7.05 7.54 1.04
N GLY A 289 -7.80 7.36 2.12
CA GLY A 289 -8.28 8.44 2.98
C GLY A 289 -9.02 9.55 2.23
N LEU A 290 -9.48 9.31 1.01
CA LEU A 290 -9.98 10.32 0.07
C LEU A 290 -8.97 11.39 -0.35
N VAL A 291 -7.67 11.18 -0.13
CA VAL A 291 -6.63 12.18 -0.43
C VAL A 291 -6.52 12.47 -1.93
N GLY A 292 -6.58 11.46 -2.79
CA GLY A 292 -6.54 11.71 -4.23
C GLY A 292 -7.68 12.62 -4.68
N GLN A 293 -8.87 12.45 -4.09
CA GLN A 293 -10.07 13.26 -4.37
C GLN A 293 -9.93 14.67 -3.82
N MET A 294 -9.43 14.81 -2.59
CA MET A 294 -9.18 16.12 -1.97
C MET A 294 -8.15 16.94 -2.77
N MET A 295 -7.07 16.31 -3.22
CA MET A 295 -6.04 16.95 -4.02
C MET A 295 -6.52 17.29 -5.44
N THR A 296 -7.45 16.52 -6.01
CA THR A 296 -8.15 16.92 -7.25
C THR A 296 -8.94 18.21 -7.06
N PHE A 297 -9.64 18.35 -5.93
CA PHE A 297 -10.34 19.61 -5.61
C PHE A 297 -9.37 20.77 -5.36
N GLU A 298 -8.21 20.53 -4.78
CA GLU A 298 -7.18 21.54 -4.62
C GLU A 298 -6.66 22.03 -5.98
N SER A 299 -6.36 21.10 -6.91
CA SER A 299 -5.84 21.42 -8.25
C SER A 299 -6.87 22.07 -9.17
N MET A 300 -8.14 21.66 -9.11
CA MET A 300 -9.19 22.12 -10.05
C MET A 300 -10.19 23.12 -9.44
N GLY A 301 -10.14 23.32 -8.12
CA GLY A 301 -11.14 24.06 -7.36
C GLY A 301 -12.36 23.22 -6.99
N PHE A 302 -13.07 23.63 -5.93
CA PHE A 302 -14.31 22.97 -5.55
C PHE A 302 -15.48 23.43 -6.45
N SER A 303 -16.13 22.48 -7.11
CA SER A 303 -17.40 22.72 -7.80
C SER A 303 -18.27 21.46 -7.81
N TRP A 304 -19.59 21.62 -7.90
CA TRP A 304 -20.52 20.50 -8.05
C TRP A 304 -20.19 19.64 -9.27
N HIS A 305 -19.72 20.25 -10.36
CA HIS A 305 -19.30 19.54 -11.55
C HIS A 305 -18.12 18.59 -11.26
N ILE A 306 -17.07 19.10 -10.60
CA ILE A 306 -15.88 18.32 -10.24
C ILE A 306 -16.22 17.22 -9.24
N LEU A 307 -17.13 17.48 -8.29
CA LEU A 307 -17.60 16.44 -7.36
C LEU A 307 -18.24 15.26 -8.11
N TRP A 308 -19.11 15.54 -9.09
CA TRP A 308 -19.72 14.48 -9.89
C TRP A 308 -18.72 13.75 -10.77
N LEU A 309 -17.70 14.44 -11.30
CA LEU A 309 -16.59 13.80 -12.03
C LEU A 309 -15.80 12.86 -11.13
N ILE A 310 -15.47 13.29 -9.90
CA ILE A 310 -14.77 12.45 -8.92
C ILE A 310 -15.61 11.22 -8.57
N ILE A 311 -16.89 11.40 -8.22
CA ILE A 311 -17.78 10.28 -7.87
C ILE A 311 -17.90 9.32 -9.07
N GLY A 312 -18.07 9.87 -10.27
CA GLY A 312 -18.19 9.09 -11.50
C GLY A 312 -16.91 8.31 -11.84
N LEU A 313 -15.76 8.99 -11.89
CA LEU A 313 -14.52 8.43 -12.43
C LEU A 313 -13.62 7.77 -11.38
N HIS A 314 -13.65 8.22 -10.12
CA HIS A 314 -12.83 7.61 -9.05
C HIS A 314 -13.54 6.45 -8.35
N ILE A 315 -14.89 6.43 -8.33
CA ILE A 315 -15.67 5.46 -7.54
C ILE A 315 -16.59 4.62 -8.40
N ILE A 316 -17.61 5.22 -9.02
CA ILE A 316 -18.69 4.47 -9.68
C ILE A 316 -18.19 3.70 -10.90
N ALA A 317 -17.51 4.36 -11.83
CA ALA A 317 -17.07 3.73 -13.06
C ALA A 317 -16.02 2.64 -12.82
N PRO A 318 -14.99 2.83 -11.96
CA PRO A 318 -14.08 1.75 -11.65
C PRO A 318 -14.75 0.57 -10.95
N ALA A 319 -15.74 0.83 -10.07
CA ALA A 319 -16.52 -0.22 -9.42
C ALA A 319 -17.27 -1.07 -10.46
N ILE A 320 -18.01 -0.43 -11.35
CA ILE A 320 -18.83 -1.12 -12.37
C ILE A 320 -17.93 -1.93 -13.30
N ILE A 321 -16.88 -1.31 -13.86
CA ILE A 321 -16.00 -1.98 -14.82
C ILE A 321 -15.30 -3.17 -14.16
N SER A 322 -14.74 -2.98 -12.96
CA SER A 322 -14.04 -4.06 -12.25
C SER A 322 -14.97 -5.21 -11.88
N LEU A 323 -16.21 -4.93 -11.45
CA LEU A 323 -17.20 -5.97 -11.17
C LEU A 323 -17.55 -6.76 -12.42
N ILE A 324 -17.79 -6.09 -13.56
CA ILE A 324 -18.13 -6.77 -14.82
C ILE A 324 -17.00 -7.73 -15.22
N PHE A 325 -15.75 -7.27 -15.19
CA PHE A 325 -14.60 -8.11 -15.54
C PHE A 325 -14.36 -9.20 -14.50
N SER A 326 -14.47 -8.91 -13.21
CA SER A 326 -14.30 -9.90 -12.14
C SER A 326 -15.34 -11.03 -12.24
N GLU A 327 -16.62 -10.71 -12.41
CA GLU A 327 -17.67 -11.72 -12.59
C GLU A 327 -17.47 -12.53 -13.88
N TRP A 328 -16.99 -11.90 -14.95
CA TRP A 328 -16.63 -12.62 -16.17
C TRP A 328 -15.46 -13.60 -15.96
N PHE A 329 -14.44 -13.20 -15.20
CA PHE A 329 -13.29 -14.06 -14.85
C PHE A 329 -13.73 -15.22 -13.95
N ILE A 330 -14.66 -14.97 -13.02
CA ILE A 330 -15.24 -16.00 -12.15
C ILE A 330 -16.02 -17.01 -13.00
N LYS A 331 -16.87 -16.56 -13.94
CA LYS A 331 -17.62 -17.43 -14.85
C LYS A 331 -16.71 -18.31 -15.72
N LYS A 332 -15.54 -17.80 -16.09
CA LYS A 332 -14.50 -18.55 -16.81
C LYS A 332 -13.68 -19.50 -15.92
N GLY A 333 -13.85 -19.46 -14.60
CA GLY A 333 -13.07 -20.24 -13.65
C GLY A 333 -11.64 -19.75 -13.46
N TRP A 334 -11.30 -18.55 -13.95
CA TRP A 334 -9.98 -17.93 -13.80
C TRP A 334 -9.75 -17.35 -12.40
N ILE A 335 -10.84 -16.87 -11.79
CA ILE A 335 -10.88 -16.43 -10.40
C ILE A 335 -11.86 -17.33 -9.66
N LYS A 336 -11.47 -17.85 -8.51
CA LYS A 336 -12.34 -18.68 -7.67
C LYS A 336 -12.80 -17.90 -6.44
N PRO A 337 -14.00 -18.19 -5.90
CA PRO A 337 -14.43 -17.64 -4.61
C PRO A 337 -13.39 -17.94 -3.53
N GLY A 338 -13.02 -16.94 -2.74
CA GLY A 338 -11.97 -17.02 -1.73
C GLY A 338 -10.56 -16.65 -2.21
N ASP A 339 -10.32 -16.51 -3.52
CA ASP A 339 -9.01 -16.08 -4.03
C ASP A 339 -8.64 -14.67 -3.57
N MET A 340 -9.63 -13.81 -3.28
CA MET A 340 -9.41 -12.44 -2.80
C MET A 340 -9.63 -12.28 -1.29
N LYS A 341 -9.74 -13.39 -0.54
CA LYS A 341 -9.94 -13.35 0.91
C LYS A 341 -8.70 -12.78 1.60
N ILE A 342 -8.88 -11.71 2.37
CA ILE A 342 -7.84 -11.13 3.20
C ILE A 342 -7.83 -11.85 4.56
N MET A 343 -6.66 -12.33 4.97
CA MET A 343 -6.50 -13.01 6.25
C MET A 343 -6.22 -11.98 7.35
N TYR A 344 -7.24 -11.72 8.17
CA TYR A 344 -7.17 -10.82 9.34
C TYR A 344 -7.11 -11.60 10.68
N GLN A 345 -7.05 -12.94 10.64
CA GLN A 345 -7.16 -13.84 11.81
C GLN A 345 -6.12 -14.95 11.75
#